data_AF-K1LX06-F1
#
_entry.id   AF-K1LX06-F1
#
_cell.length_a   1.000
_cell.length_b   1.000
_cell.length_c   1.000
_cell.angle_alpha   90.00
_cell.angle_beta   90.00
_cell.angle_gamma   90.00
#
_symmetry.space_group_name_H-M   'P 1'
#
loop_
_entity.id
_entity.type
_entity.pdbx_description
1 polymer ?
#
loop_
_entity_poly.entity_id
_entity_poly.type
_entity_poly.pdbx_seq_one_letter_code
_entity_poly.pdbx_strand_id
1 'polypeptide(L)'
;MLKWNLDTLDFVLLQMALGKFAVQNTRNILRMKNSVSKIVFVLVAIFTLQSCVTNYVVANPKLYNKEYKTDAKITLAEAKRLEEDKKVLINSFASERATRMNVIARAEKDAAIAKAIQYNKVLDDILEEAYTYIGTPYRFGGMTRRGIDCSAFVLSVFGAVVGMELPRVAAAQAKEGELVAKEDLQKGDLLFFSHRGNRIGHVGIVESVTEDGEVKFIHAATSKGVMVSSLNGSYWGSRYRMAKRVFTADTMENKENFAQN
;
A
#
# COMPACT_ATOMS: atom_id res chain seq x y z
N MET A 1 -43.48 37.53 -41.72
CA MET A 1 -42.47 36.65 -42.36
C MET A 1 -41.51 36.15 -41.28
N LEU A 2 -41.70 34.92 -40.80
CA LEU A 2 -40.78 34.24 -39.90
C LEU A 2 -40.62 32.82 -40.45
N LYS A 3 -39.51 32.58 -41.17
CA LYS A 3 -39.05 31.23 -41.52
C LYS A 3 -37.88 30.91 -40.62
N TRP A 4 -38.10 29.96 -39.71
CA TRP A 4 -37.05 29.33 -38.92
C TRP A 4 -36.30 28.34 -39.81
N ASN A 5 -34.97 28.37 -39.76
CA ASN A 5 -34.09 27.46 -40.49
C ASN A 5 -33.59 26.41 -39.47
N LEU A 6 -34.13 25.19 -39.56
CA LEU A 6 -33.94 24.07 -38.63
C LEU A 6 -33.39 22.87 -39.43
N ASP A 7 -32.19 22.97 -40.00
CA ASP A 7 -31.62 21.83 -40.75
C ASP A 7 -30.12 21.60 -40.53
N THR A 8 -29.42 22.44 -39.76
CA THR A 8 -27.96 22.29 -39.54
C THR A 8 -27.59 21.79 -38.13
N LEU A 9 -28.47 21.97 -37.14
CA LEU A 9 -28.21 21.54 -35.75
C LEU A 9 -28.42 20.04 -35.53
N ASP A 10 -29.35 19.42 -36.27
CA ASP A 10 -29.65 17.99 -36.11
C ASP A 10 -28.58 17.08 -36.72
N PHE A 11 -27.92 17.49 -37.80
CA PHE A 11 -26.83 16.71 -38.41
C PHE A 11 -25.60 16.62 -37.50
N VAL A 12 -25.23 17.72 -36.83
CA VAL A 12 -24.10 17.75 -35.89
C VAL A 12 -24.41 16.92 -34.65
N LEU A 13 -25.64 16.97 -34.13
CA LEU A 13 -26.08 16.15 -33.01
C LEU A 13 -26.10 14.66 -33.36
N LEU A 14 -26.52 14.29 -34.58
CA LEU A 14 -26.49 12.90 -35.06
C LEU A 14 -25.06 12.37 -35.23
N GLN A 15 -24.14 13.19 -35.75
CA GLN A 15 -22.72 12.82 -35.88
C GLN A 15 -22.05 12.64 -34.51
N MET A 16 -22.38 13.50 -33.53
CA MET A 16 -21.89 13.37 -32.16
C MET A 16 -22.49 12.16 -31.43
N ALA A 17 -23.75 11.81 -31.69
CA ALA A 17 -24.41 10.64 -31.10
C ALA A 17 -23.82 9.32 -31.63
N LEU A 18 -23.59 9.22 -32.95
CA LEU A 18 -22.95 8.05 -33.57
C LEU A 18 -21.50 7.87 -33.11
N GLY A 19 -20.74 8.96 -32.96
CA GLY A 19 -19.38 8.93 -32.41
C GLY A 19 -19.33 8.45 -30.96
N LYS A 20 -20.26 8.90 -30.12
CA LYS A 20 -20.37 8.43 -28.72
C LYS A 20 -20.78 6.96 -28.66
N PHE A 21 -21.66 6.49 -29.54
CA PHE A 21 -22.09 5.09 -29.59
C PHE A 21 -20.95 4.15 -30.03
N ALA A 22 -20.16 4.55 -31.04
CA ALA A 22 -19.00 3.78 -31.49
C ALA A 22 -17.88 3.69 -30.43
N VAL A 23 -17.64 4.77 -29.67
CA VAL A 23 -16.66 4.79 -28.56
C VAL A 23 -17.15 3.99 -27.35
N GLN A 24 -18.44 4.03 -27.03
CA GLN A 24 -19.01 3.23 -25.93
C GLN A 24 -18.99 1.73 -26.27
N ASN A 25 -19.27 1.35 -27.52
CA ASN A 25 -19.24 -0.04 -27.97
C ASN A 25 -17.82 -0.62 -27.96
N THR A 26 -16.83 0.14 -28.44
CA THR A 26 -15.41 -0.27 -28.38
C THR A 26 -14.88 -0.37 -26.95
N ARG A 27 -15.26 0.54 -26.04
CA ARG A 27 -14.94 0.44 -24.61
C ARG A 27 -15.58 -0.78 -23.93
N ASN A 28 -16.84 -1.11 -24.27
CA ASN A 28 -17.51 -2.30 -23.73
C ASN A 28 -16.90 -3.61 -24.26
N ILE A 29 -16.49 -3.64 -25.54
CA ILE A 29 -15.79 -4.80 -26.13
C ILE A 29 -14.38 -4.98 -25.54
N LEU A 30 -13.63 -3.89 -25.32
CA LEU A 30 -12.33 -3.92 -24.62
C LEU A 30 -12.47 -4.35 -23.15
N ARG A 31 -13.53 -3.89 -22.47
CA ARG A 31 -13.84 -4.27 -21.09
C ARG A 31 -14.32 -5.73 -20.97
N MET A 32 -15.04 -6.25 -21.96
CA MET A 32 -15.38 -7.67 -22.09
C MET A 32 -14.13 -8.54 -22.34
N LYS A 33 -13.21 -8.14 -23.23
CA LYS A 33 -11.95 -8.88 -23.46
C LYS A 33 -11.09 -8.99 -22.19
N ASN A 34 -10.99 -7.92 -21.39
CA ASN A 34 -10.28 -7.96 -20.11
C ASN A 34 -10.99 -8.79 -19.04
N SER A 35 -12.32 -8.80 -19.02
CA SER A 35 -13.07 -9.62 -18.05
C SER A 35 -13.07 -11.10 -18.42
N VAL A 36 -13.18 -11.44 -19.71
CA VAL A 36 -13.08 -12.82 -20.21
C VAL A 36 -11.65 -13.35 -20.02
N SER A 37 -10.62 -12.55 -20.28
CA SER A 37 -9.24 -12.91 -19.99
C SER A 37 -9.02 -13.24 -18.51
N LYS A 38 -9.54 -12.40 -17.59
CA LYS A 38 -9.47 -12.65 -16.15
C LYS A 38 -10.24 -13.92 -15.73
N ILE A 39 -11.42 -14.16 -16.30
CA ILE A 39 -12.22 -15.36 -16.00
C ILE A 39 -11.52 -16.63 -16.53
N VAL A 40 -10.92 -16.58 -17.72
CA VAL A 40 -10.13 -17.69 -18.26
C VAL A 40 -8.88 -17.96 -17.41
N PHE A 41 -8.17 -16.92 -16.96
CA PHE A 41 -7.03 -17.07 -16.04
C PHE A 41 -7.43 -17.69 -14.69
N VAL A 42 -8.56 -17.28 -14.12
CA VAL A 42 -9.08 -17.86 -12.86
C VAL A 42 -9.49 -19.32 -13.06
N LEU A 43 -10.15 -19.66 -14.18
CA LEU A 43 -10.54 -21.04 -14.48
C LEU A 43 -9.34 -21.95 -14.75
N VAL A 44 -8.30 -21.46 -15.44
CA VAL A 44 -7.05 -22.19 -15.66
C VAL A 44 -6.29 -22.39 -14.34
N ALA A 45 -6.24 -21.38 -13.47
CA ALA A 45 -5.65 -21.51 -12.13
C ALA A 45 -6.36 -22.58 -11.28
N ILE A 46 -7.71 -22.61 -11.30
CA ILE A 46 -8.49 -23.62 -10.58
C ILE A 46 -8.24 -25.03 -11.17
N PHE A 47 -8.13 -25.17 -12.49
CA PHE A 47 -7.80 -26.45 -13.13
C PHE A 47 -6.37 -26.94 -12.78
N THR A 48 -5.38 -26.04 -12.71
CA THR A 48 -4.03 -26.39 -12.28
C THR A 48 -3.91 -26.74 -10.79
N LEU A 49 -4.83 -26.23 -9.96
CA LEU A 49 -4.91 -26.60 -8.54
C LEU A 49 -5.55 -27.97 -8.32
N GLN A 50 -6.40 -28.45 -9.24
CA GLN A 50 -6.93 -29.82 -9.16
C GLN A 50 -5.89 -30.89 -9.51
N SER A 51 -4.85 -30.56 -10.30
CA SER A 51 -3.73 -31.48 -10.58
C SER A 51 -2.76 -31.70 -9.42
N CYS A 52 -2.83 -30.89 -8.35
CA CYS A 52 -1.98 -31.05 -7.16
C CYS A 52 -2.66 -31.73 -5.96
N VAL A 53 -3.94 -32.12 -6.06
CA VAL A 53 -4.67 -32.72 -4.92
C VAL A 53 -4.95 -34.22 -5.09
N THR A 54 -4.76 -34.80 -6.27
CA THR A 54 -4.98 -36.25 -6.49
C THR A 54 -3.68 -37.06 -6.53
N ASN A 55 -2.90 -37.00 -5.44
CA ASN A 55 -2.11 -38.14 -4.92
C ASN A 55 -1.34 -37.78 -3.65
N TYR A 56 -2.02 -37.20 -2.65
CA TYR A 56 -1.52 -37.29 -1.28
C TYR A 56 -2.00 -38.63 -0.70
N VAL A 57 -1.38 -39.73 -1.14
CA VAL A 57 -1.50 -41.00 -0.43
C VAL A 57 -0.67 -40.82 0.84
N VAL A 58 -1.32 -40.39 1.93
CA VAL A 58 -0.84 -40.76 3.25
C VAL A 58 -0.83 -42.28 3.23
N ALA A 59 0.35 -42.86 3.08
CA ALA A 59 0.51 -44.26 3.39
C ALA A 59 0.02 -44.37 4.84
N ASN A 60 -1.17 -44.93 5.05
CA ASN A 60 -1.55 -45.43 6.36
C ASN A 60 -0.33 -46.24 6.80
N PRO A 61 0.34 -45.89 7.91
CA PRO A 61 1.48 -46.67 8.36
C PRO A 61 0.95 -48.10 8.46
N LYS A 62 1.52 -49.01 7.66
CA LYS A 62 1.18 -50.43 7.79
C LYS A 62 1.46 -50.76 9.23
N LEU A 63 0.41 -50.98 10.02
CA LEU A 63 0.54 -51.57 11.34
C LEU A 63 1.19 -52.93 11.08
N TYR A 64 2.49 -53.00 11.36
CA TYR A 64 3.28 -54.19 11.21
C TYR A 64 2.90 -55.12 12.35
N ASN A 65 1.76 -55.81 12.19
CA ASN A 65 1.28 -56.80 13.14
C ASN A 65 2.14 -58.04 12.95
N LYS A 66 3.32 -58.04 13.57
CA LYS A 66 4.11 -59.25 13.71
C LYS A 66 3.42 -60.08 14.81
N GLU A 67 2.72 -61.13 14.41
CA GLU A 67 2.07 -62.06 15.32
C GLU A 67 3.16 -62.83 16.09
N TYR A 68 3.44 -62.38 17.31
CA TYR A 68 4.38 -63.07 18.20
C TYR A 68 3.64 -64.18 18.94
N LYS A 69 4.09 -65.42 18.73
CA LYS A 69 3.69 -66.55 19.57
C LYS A 69 4.08 -66.25 21.02
N THR A 70 3.08 -66.24 21.89
CA THR A 70 3.16 -65.71 23.24
C THR A 70 3.76 -66.71 24.22
N ASP A 71 4.95 -66.42 24.72
CA ASP A 71 5.34 -66.83 26.06
C ASP A 71 4.89 -65.71 27.01
N ALA A 72 3.89 -65.96 27.83
CA ALA A 72 3.08 -64.95 28.55
C ALA A 72 3.82 -64.03 29.55
N LYS A 73 5.15 -64.02 29.57
CA LYS A 73 5.99 -63.08 30.34
C LYS A 73 6.65 -61.99 29.49
N ILE A 74 6.63 -62.10 28.16
CA ILE A 74 7.34 -61.19 27.25
C ILE A 74 6.45 -60.01 26.78
N THR A 75 5.12 -60.19 26.77
CA THR A 75 4.14 -59.21 26.24
C THR A 75 3.99 -57.92 27.06
N LEU A 76 4.18 -57.97 28.39
CA LEU A 76 4.00 -56.79 29.25
C LEU A 76 5.20 -55.84 29.23
N ALA A 77 6.41 -56.39 29.06
CA ALA A 77 7.64 -55.61 28.98
C ALA A 77 7.80 -54.94 27.61
N GLU A 78 7.41 -55.62 26.53
CA GLU A 78 7.43 -55.08 25.16
C GLU A 78 6.36 -54.02 24.95
N ALA A 79 5.16 -54.16 25.53
CA ALA A 79 4.13 -53.12 25.50
C ALA A 79 4.56 -51.85 26.24
N LYS A 80 5.28 -51.98 27.37
CA LYS A 80 5.87 -50.84 28.08
C LYS A 80 6.95 -50.14 27.25
N ARG A 81 7.85 -50.92 26.63
CA ARG A 81 8.90 -50.39 25.72
C ARG A 81 8.29 -49.68 24.51
N LEU A 82 7.23 -50.23 23.91
CA LEU A 82 6.53 -49.60 22.79
C LEU A 82 5.90 -48.26 23.18
N GLU A 83 5.30 -48.18 24.37
CA GLU A 83 4.72 -46.93 24.87
C GLU A 83 5.80 -45.90 25.22
N GLU A 84 6.97 -46.33 25.69
CA GLU A 84 8.16 -45.48 25.88
C GLU A 84 8.69 -44.97 24.53
N ASP A 85 8.88 -45.84 23.55
CA ASP A 85 9.36 -45.48 22.20
C ASP A 85 8.40 -44.51 21.51
N LYS A 86 7.09 -44.72 21.65
CA LYS A 86 6.06 -43.80 21.14
C LYS A 86 6.17 -42.42 21.79
N LYS A 87 6.40 -42.33 23.10
CA LYS A 87 6.60 -41.06 23.81
C LYS A 87 7.87 -40.36 23.35
N VAL A 88 8.97 -41.10 23.18
CA VAL A 88 10.24 -40.56 22.66
C VAL A 88 10.04 -39.98 21.26
N LEU A 89 9.36 -40.72 20.38
CA LEU A 89 9.06 -40.27 19.03
C LEU A 89 8.19 -39.00 19.02
N ILE A 90 7.11 -38.98 19.80
CA ILE A 90 6.24 -37.80 19.92
C ILE A 90 7.03 -36.59 20.43
N ASN A 91 7.89 -36.76 21.44
CA ASN A 91 8.70 -35.69 21.98
C ASN A 91 9.74 -35.17 20.97
N SER A 92 10.33 -36.06 20.15
CA SER A 92 11.26 -35.66 19.08
C SER A 92 10.58 -34.85 17.97
N PHE A 93 9.39 -35.26 17.52
CA PHE A 93 8.61 -34.47 16.57
C PHE A 93 8.15 -33.14 17.15
N ALA A 94 7.76 -33.11 18.44
CA ALA A 94 7.38 -31.89 19.13
C ALA A 94 8.56 -30.90 19.23
N SER A 95 9.76 -31.39 19.57
CA SER A 95 10.96 -30.54 19.68
C SER A 95 11.43 -30.03 18.31
N GLU A 96 11.43 -30.87 17.28
CA GLU A 96 11.75 -30.46 15.91
C GLU A 96 10.76 -29.41 15.39
N ARG A 97 9.46 -29.61 15.65
CA ARG A 97 8.43 -28.64 15.29
C ARG A 97 8.66 -27.31 16.01
N ALA A 98 8.95 -27.34 17.32
CA ALA A 98 9.23 -26.13 18.08
C ALA A 98 10.44 -25.37 17.53
N THR A 99 11.54 -26.08 17.19
CA THR A 99 12.72 -25.46 16.57
C THR A 99 12.39 -24.83 15.22
N ARG A 100 11.65 -25.53 14.35
CA ARG A 100 11.23 -24.96 13.05
C ARG A 100 10.32 -23.74 13.21
N MET A 101 9.38 -23.78 14.15
CA MET A 101 8.52 -22.62 14.44
C MET A 101 9.33 -21.42 14.91
N ASN A 102 10.35 -21.62 15.73
CA ASN A 102 11.25 -20.54 16.17
C ASN A 102 12.07 -19.95 15.00
N VAL A 103 12.54 -20.80 14.07
CA VAL A 103 13.26 -20.35 12.87
C VAL A 103 12.35 -19.53 11.95
N ILE A 104 11.11 -19.99 11.72
CA ILE A 104 10.13 -19.26 10.91
C ILE A 104 9.79 -17.90 11.55
N ALA A 105 9.48 -17.89 12.84
CA ALA A 105 9.17 -16.65 13.56
C ALA A 105 10.32 -15.64 13.52
N ARG A 106 11.58 -16.11 13.58
CA ARG A 106 12.76 -15.26 13.41
C ARG A 106 12.86 -14.71 11.99
N ALA A 107 12.67 -15.55 10.97
CA ALA A 107 12.72 -15.12 9.57
C ALA A 107 11.64 -14.08 9.25
N GLU A 108 10.42 -14.27 9.75
CA GLU A 108 9.33 -13.29 9.59
C GLU A 108 9.68 -11.95 10.26
N LYS A 109 10.25 -11.99 11.47
CA LYS A 109 10.73 -10.80 12.17
C LYS A 109 11.84 -10.07 11.40
N ASP A 110 12.83 -10.81 10.91
CA ASP A 110 13.96 -10.25 10.16
C ASP A 110 13.47 -9.60 8.85
N ALA A 111 12.51 -10.23 8.17
CA ALA A 111 11.85 -9.66 6.98
C ALA A 111 11.06 -8.38 7.31
N ALA A 112 10.31 -8.36 8.42
CA ALA A 112 9.57 -7.18 8.86
C ALA A 112 10.52 -6.01 9.21
N ILE A 113 11.65 -6.29 9.84
CA ILE A 113 12.69 -5.29 10.13
C ILE A 113 13.29 -4.74 8.83
N ALA A 114 13.64 -5.61 7.88
CA ALA A 114 14.16 -5.18 6.59
C ALA A 114 13.15 -4.29 5.84
N LYS A 115 11.86 -4.66 5.83
CA LYS A 115 10.77 -3.85 5.25
C LYS A 115 10.67 -2.48 5.93
N ALA A 116 10.77 -2.43 7.27
CA ALA A 116 10.72 -1.17 8.02
C ALA A 116 11.94 -0.28 7.74
N ILE A 117 13.15 -0.84 7.64
CA ILE A 117 14.36 -0.10 7.28
C ILE A 117 14.23 0.51 5.89
N GLN A 118 13.81 -0.30 4.91
CA GLN A 118 13.62 0.15 3.54
C GLN A 118 12.55 1.25 3.45
N TYR A 119 11.43 1.07 4.13
CA TYR A 119 10.37 2.08 4.20
C TYR A 119 10.89 3.41 4.77
N ASN A 120 11.62 3.38 5.90
CA ASN A 120 12.20 4.58 6.49
C ASN A 120 13.21 5.26 5.56
N LYS A 121 14.01 4.48 4.83
CA LYS A 121 14.94 5.00 3.84
C LYS A 121 14.20 5.76 2.72
N VAL A 122 13.09 5.23 2.22
CA VAL A 122 12.29 5.92 1.20
C VAL A 122 11.67 7.22 1.75
N LEU A 123 11.26 7.24 3.02
CA LEU A 123 10.82 8.48 3.67
C LEU A 123 11.95 9.51 3.79
N ASP A 124 13.19 9.07 4.04
CA ASP A 124 14.37 9.94 4.02
C ASP A 124 14.60 10.50 2.60
N ASP A 125 14.53 9.67 1.57
CA ASP A 125 14.67 10.09 0.17
C ASP A 125 13.56 11.12 -0.22
N ILE A 126 12.31 10.93 0.26
CA ILE A 126 11.21 11.90 0.09
C ILE A 126 11.57 13.26 0.69
N LEU A 127 12.11 13.28 1.92
CA LEU A 127 12.50 14.53 2.55
C LEU A 127 13.73 15.15 1.89
N GLU A 128 14.70 14.35 1.48
CA GLU A 128 15.87 14.83 0.74
C GLU A 128 15.43 15.56 -0.53
N GLU A 129 14.54 14.95 -1.32
CA GLU A 129 13.94 15.61 -2.49
C GLU A 129 13.18 16.87 -2.08
N ALA A 130 12.42 16.84 -0.99
CA ALA A 130 11.71 18.02 -0.48
C ALA A 130 12.68 19.17 -0.14
N TYR A 131 13.83 18.88 0.47
CA TYR A 131 14.84 19.88 0.81
C TYR A 131 15.48 20.52 -0.42
N THR A 132 15.55 19.83 -1.56
CA THR A 132 16.05 20.43 -2.81
C THR A 132 15.20 21.61 -3.30
N TYR A 133 13.97 21.76 -2.79
CA TYR A 133 13.09 22.88 -3.12
C TYR A 133 13.26 24.09 -2.20
N ILE A 134 13.97 23.98 -1.07
CA ILE A 134 14.11 25.07 -0.10
C ILE A 134 14.50 26.38 -0.79
N GLY A 135 13.78 27.46 -0.46
CA GLY A 135 13.96 28.78 -1.05
C GLY A 135 13.26 28.98 -2.40
N THR A 136 12.70 27.94 -3.03
CA THR A 136 11.87 28.11 -4.25
C THR A 136 10.71 29.06 -3.95
N PRO A 137 10.54 30.16 -4.70
CA PRO A 137 9.47 31.12 -4.45
C PRO A 137 8.09 30.50 -4.57
N TYR A 138 7.15 30.99 -3.77
CA TYR A 138 5.75 30.58 -3.94
C TYR A 138 5.15 31.23 -5.18
N ARG A 139 4.45 30.43 -5.99
CA ARG A 139 3.61 30.94 -7.09
C ARG A 139 2.32 30.14 -7.15
N PHE A 140 1.19 30.80 -6.98
CA PHE A 140 -0.13 30.15 -7.09
C PHE A 140 -0.28 29.49 -8.47
N GLY A 141 -0.62 28.20 -8.51
CA GLY A 141 -0.69 27.43 -9.75
C GLY A 141 0.68 26.97 -10.30
N GLY A 142 1.78 27.45 -9.73
CA GLY A 142 3.14 27.13 -10.16
C GLY A 142 3.52 25.67 -9.91
N MET A 143 4.34 25.10 -10.78
CA MET A 143 4.79 23.70 -10.74
C MET A 143 6.29 23.56 -11.04
N THR A 144 7.09 24.62 -10.87
CA THR A 144 8.49 24.63 -11.29
C THR A 144 9.40 25.18 -10.19
N ARG A 145 10.71 24.94 -10.33
CA ARG A 145 11.75 25.50 -9.44
C ARG A 145 11.85 27.04 -9.47
N ARG A 146 11.20 27.72 -10.43
CA ARG A 146 11.09 29.19 -10.48
C ARG A 146 9.88 29.74 -9.71
N GLY A 147 9.01 28.86 -9.22
CA GLY A 147 7.73 29.22 -8.64
C GLY A 147 6.83 28.00 -8.51
N ILE A 148 6.51 27.63 -7.27
CA ILE A 148 5.71 26.44 -6.96
C ILE A 148 4.66 26.75 -5.89
N ASP A 149 3.48 26.13 -5.95
CA ASP A 149 2.53 26.17 -4.84
C ASP A 149 2.61 24.93 -3.94
N CYS A 150 1.91 24.97 -2.81
CA CYS A 150 1.99 23.94 -1.78
C CYS A 150 1.59 22.55 -2.27
N SER A 151 0.49 22.44 -3.02
CA SER A 151 0.03 21.16 -3.57
C SER A 151 0.92 20.65 -4.70
N ALA A 152 1.44 21.53 -5.56
CA ALA A 152 2.38 21.16 -6.61
C ALA A 152 3.72 20.71 -6.03
N PHE A 153 4.17 21.33 -4.93
CA PHE A 153 5.37 20.92 -4.21
C PHE A 153 5.23 19.48 -3.71
N VAL A 154 4.16 19.17 -2.97
CA VAL A 154 3.90 17.81 -2.48
C VAL A 154 3.79 16.81 -3.64
N LEU A 155 3.03 17.15 -4.68
CA LEU A 155 2.92 16.32 -5.89
C LEU A 155 4.28 16.03 -6.51
N SER A 156 5.13 17.06 -6.67
CA SER A 156 6.44 16.91 -7.33
C SER A 156 7.38 16.04 -6.52
N VAL A 157 7.43 16.22 -5.20
CA VAL A 157 8.29 15.45 -4.30
C VAL A 157 7.90 13.97 -4.30
N PHE A 158 6.64 13.65 -4.04
CA PHE A 158 6.17 12.26 -4.02
C PHE A 158 6.21 11.62 -5.41
N GLY A 159 5.95 12.39 -6.47
CA GLY A 159 6.07 11.94 -7.84
C GLY A 159 7.51 11.59 -8.23
N ALA A 160 8.49 12.39 -7.80
CA ALA A 160 9.90 12.17 -8.13
C ALA A 160 10.49 10.95 -7.42
N VAL A 161 10.21 10.78 -6.13
CA VAL A 161 10.85 9.71 -5.32
C VAL A 161 10.09 8.40 -5.41
N VAL A 162 8.77 8.47 -5.24
CA VAL A 162 7.92 7.29 -5.16
C VAL A 162 6.94 7.20 -6.31
N GLY A 163 7.08 7.96 -7.40
CA GLY A 163 6.23 7.83 -8.59
C GLY A 163 4.73 7.85 -8.28
N MET A 164 4.30 8.66 -7.29
CA MET A 164 2.91 8.75 -6.87
C MET A 164 2.21 9.92 -7.56
N GLU A 165 1.06 9.66 -8.16
CA GLU A 165 0.26 10.66 -8.85
C GLU A 165 -0.75 11.30 -7.89
N LEU A 166 -0.28 12.21 -7.04
CA LEU A 166 -1.17 12.95 -6.15
C LEU A 166 -2.00 13.98 -6.94
N PRO A 167 -3.27 14.22 -6.56
CA PRO A 167 -4.09 15.25 -7.18
C PRO A 167 -3.43 16.63 -7.12
N ARG A 168 -3.67 17.47 -8.14
CA ARG A 168 -3.06 18.81 -8.23
C ARG A 168 -3.47 19.78 -7.11
N VAL A 169 -4.61 19.54 -6.45
CA VAL A 169 -5.23 20.48 -5.49
C VAL A 169 -5.14 19.93 -4.08
N ALA A 170 -4.72 20.76 -3.11
CA ALA A 170 -4.56 20.37 -1.70
C ALA A 170 -5.84 19.74 -1.08
N ALA A 171 -7.02 20.28 -1.41
CA ALA A 171 -8.29 19.73 -0.92
C ALA A 171 -8.63 18.34 -1.49
N ALA A 172 -8.10 18.00 -2.67
CA ALA A 172 -8.21 16.66 -3.24
C ALA A 172 -7.15 15.73 -2.61
N GLN A 173 -5.92 16.21 -2.44
CA GLN A 173 -4.86 15.48 -1.71
C GLN A 173 -5.29 15.08 -0.29
N ALA A 174 -6.08 15.93 0.40
CA ALA A 174 -6.63 15.63 1.72
C ALA A 174 -7.60 14.43 1.75
N LYS A 175 -8.06 13.95 0.59
CA LYS A 175 -8.92 12.78 0.45
C LYS A 175 -8.14 11.50 0.15
N GLU A 176 -6.86 11.61 -0.16
CA GLU A 176 -6.00 10.47 -0.49
C GLU A 176 -5.38 9.87 0.78
N GLY A 177 -5.17 8.55 0.76
CA GLY A 177 -4.53 7.83 1.85
C GLY A 177 -5.37 7.72 3.13
N GLU A 178 -4.70 7.36 4.22
CA GLU A 178 -5.32 7.07 5.52
C GLU A 178 -5.37 8.33 6.39
N LEU A 179 -6.39 8.45 7.26
CA LEU A 179 -6.46 9.55 8.24
C LEU A 179 -5.49 9.25 9.39
N VAL A 180 -4.70 10.23 9.80
CA VAL A 180 -3.73 10.09 10.89
C VAL A 180 -4.11 11.01 12.05
N ALA A 181 -4.14 10.45 13.27
CA ALA A 181 -4.33 11.22 14.48
C ALA A 181 -3.07 12.08 14.76
N LYS A 182 -3.20 13.18 15.50
CA LYS A 182 -2.09 14.12 15.66
C LYS A 182 -0.92 13.50 16.45
N GLU A 183 -1.24 12.63 17.38
CA GLU A 183 -0.36 11.82 18.22
C GLU A 183 0.38 10.72 17.44
N ASP A 184 -0.16 10.28 16.30
CA ASP A 184 0.41 9.21 15.46
C ASP A 184 1.15 9.77 14.24
N LEU A 185 1.40 11.08 14.23
CA LEU A 185 2.13 11.74 13.15
C LEU A 185 3.54 11.19 13.05
N GLN A 186 3.95 10.93 11.81
CA GLN A 186 5.30 10.51 11.50
C GLN A 186 5.85 11.26 10.29
N LYS A 187 7.17 11.16 10.12
CA LYS A 187 7.89 11.63 8.94
C LYS A 187 7.18 11.22 7.63
N GLY A 188 6.99 12.17 6.72
CA GLY A 188 6.34 11.94 5.44
C GLY A 188 4.81 12.02 5.43
N ASP A 189 4.14 12.13 6.58
CA ASP A 189 2.69 12.39 6.59
C ASP A 189 2.39 13.79 6.02
N LEU A 190 1.21 13.94 5.43
CA LEU A 190 0.76 15.22 4.87
C LEU A 190 -0.10 15.96 5.88
N LEU A 191 0.28 17.20 6.22
CA LEU A 191 -0.49 18.08 7.09
C LEU A 191 -1.35 19.03 6.26
N PHE A 192 -2.64 19.13 6.58
CA PHE A 192 -3.59 19.98 5.87
C PHE A 192 -4.11 21.12 6.74
N PHE A 193 -4.21 22.30 6.14
CA PHE A 193 -4.54 23.55 6.83
C PHE A 193 -5.66 24.33 6.14
N SER A 194 -6.41 25.09 6.94
CA SER A 194 -7.43 26.04 6.48
C SER A 194 -7.08 27.48 6.87
N HIS A 195 -7.11 28.38 5.89
CA HIS A 195 -6.89 29.81 6.12
C HIS A 195 -8.20 30.59 6.35
N ARG A 196 -9.34 30.05 5.88
CA ARG A 196 -10.66 30.68 6.00
C ARG A 196 -11.73 29.59 6.17
N GLY A 197 -12.40 29.59 7.32
CA GLY A 197 -13.42 28.60 7.66
C GLY A 197 -12.84 27.18 7.74
N ASN A 198 -13.53 26.22 7.12
CA ASN A 198 -13.20 24.80 7.18
C ASN A 198 -12.63 24.22 5.88
N ARG A 199 -12.40 25.05 4.86
CA ARG A 199 -11.91 24.56 3.57
C ARG A 199 -10.40 24.39 3.60
N ILE A 200 -9.92 23.19 3.28
CA ILE A 200 -8.50 22.94 3.06
C ILE A 200 -7.99 23.85 1.94
N GLY A 201 -6.95 24.61 2.26
CA GLY A 201 -6.33 25.56 1.32
C GLY A 201 -4.82 25.47 1.29
N HIS A 202 -4.20 24.61 2.10
CA HIS A 202 -2.75 24.48 2.18
C HIS A 202 -2.34 23.10 2.68
N VAL A 203 -1.15 22.66 2.29
CA VAL A 203 -0.59 21.35 2.61
C VAL A 203 0.92 21.47 2.87
N GLY A 204 1.45 20.60 3.72
CA GLY A 204 2.89 20.42 3.96
C GLY A 204 3.21 18.96 4.26
N ILE A 205 4.50 18.62 4.28
CA ILE A 205 5.01 17.28 4.54
C ILE A 205 5.67 17.30 5.93
N VAL A 206 5.28 16.39 6.83
CA VAL A 206 5.93 16.23 8.13
C VAL A 206 7.40 15.88 7.91
N GLU A 207 8.27 16.72 8.47
CA GLU A 207 9.72 16.60 8.38
C GLU A 207 10.27 15.84 9.59
N SER A 208 9.83 16.20 10.79
CA SER A 208 10.22 15.51 12.02
C SER A 208 9.14 15.63 13.08
N VAL A 209 9.13 14.63 13.96
CA VAL A 209 8.33 14.62 15.20
C VAL A 209 9.30 14.28 16.31
N THR A 210 9.45 15.18 17.28
CA THR A 210 10.36 14.99 18.41
C THR A 210 9.65 14.26 19.56
N GLU A 211 10.43 13.75 20.52
CA GLU A 211 9.89 13.06 21.70
C GLU A 211 9.01 13.96 22.59
N ASP A 212 9.27 15.27 22.60
CA ASP A 212 8.46 16.28 23.29
C ASP A 212 7.20 16.70 22.50
N GLY A 213 6.95 16.10 21.33
CA GLY A 213 5.76 16.32 20.51
C GLY A 213 5.83 17.57 19.63
N GLU A 214 7.03 18.12 19.39
CA GLU A 214 7.24 19.17 18.38
C GLU A 214 7.16 18.55 16.99
N VAL A 215 6.22 19.04 16.18
CA VAL A 215 6.07 18.59 14.79
C VAL A 215 6.57 19.69 13.86
N LYS A 216 7.63 19.39 13.11
CA LYS A 216 8.13 20.25 12.03
C LYS A 216 7.66 19.73 10.69
N PHE A 217 7.43 20.64 9.75
CA PHE A 217 6.97 20.29 8.42
C PHE A 217 7.50 21.25 7.35
N ILE A 218 7.79 20.70 6.17
CA ILE A 218 8.24 21.45 4.99
C ILE A 218 7.05 21.76 4.08
N HIS A 219 6.98 23.00 3.59
CA HIS A 219 5.89 23.44 2.72
C HIS A 219 6.27 24.68 1.89
N ALA A 220 5.54 24.93 0.80
CA ALA A 220 5.66 26.18 0.03
C ALA A 220 4.86 27.31 0.69
N ALA A 221 5.51 28.14 1.51
CA ALA A 221 4.88 29.29 2.18
C ALA A 221 4.66 30.46 1.22
N THR A 222 3.48 31.09 1.28
CA THR A 222 3.11 32.18 0.36
C THR A 222 4.08 33.37 0.37
N SER A 223 4.70 33.69 1.51
CA SER A 223 5.58 34.86 1.66
C SER A 223 7.07 34.54 1.55
N LYS A 224 7.50 33.32 1.88
CA LYS A 224 8.92 32.96 2.01
C LYS A 224 9.36 31.82 1.09
N GLY A 225 8.47 31.32 0.24
CA GLY A 225 8.74 30.16 -0.59
C GLY A 225 8.79 28.87 0.22
N VAL A 226 9.46 27.85 -0.31
CA VAL A 226 9.58 26.55 0.36
C VAL A 226 10.48 26.67 1.58
N MET A 227 9.93 26.32 2.74
CA MET A 227 10.60 26.42 4.04
C MET A 227 10.08 25.37 5.02
N VAL A 228 10.82 25.19 6.13
CA VAL A 228 10.37 24.39 7.29
C VAL A 228 9.70 25.30 8.31
N SER A 229 8.56 24.85 8.84
CA SER A 229 7.79 25.52 9.89
C SER A 229 7.48 24.56 11.04
N SER A 230 7.19 25.11 12.21
CA SER A 230 6.64 24.38 13.36
C SER A 230 5.11 24.33 13.29
N LEU A 231 4.52 23.15 13.49
CA LEU A 231 3.08 22.95 13.66
C LEU A 231 2.60 23.50 15.01
N ASN A 232 3.44 23.46 16.03
CA ASN A 232 3.10 23.84 17.40
C ASN A 232 3.12 25.38 17.56
N GLY A 233 3.64 26.11 16.58
CA GLY A 233 3.54 27.57 16.51
C GLY A 233 2.10 28.08 16.37
N SER A 234 1.83 29.26 16.93
CA SER A 234 0.48 29.86 16.99
C SER A 234 -0.22 30.00 15.62
N TYR A 235 0.54 30.31 14.57
CA TYR A 235 0.01 30.48 13.23
C TYR A 235 -0.47 29.15 12.63
N TRP A 236 0.38 28.12 12.61
CA TRP A 236 0.08 26.85 11.96
C TRP A 236 -0.81 25.95 12.81
N GLY A 237 -0.61 25.95 14.13
CA GLY A 237 -1.42 25.14 15.05
C GLY A 237 -2.92 25.49 14.99
N SER A 238 -3.27 26.78 14.91
CA SER A 238 -4.66 27.23 14.77
C SER A 238 -5.29 26.92 13.39
N ARG A 239 -4.45 26.69 12.38
CA ARG A 239 -4.88 26.41 11.00
C ARG A 239 -4.90 24.93 10.65
N TYR A 240 -4.27 24.09 11.47
CA TYR A 240 -4.27 22.65 11.30
C TYR A 240 -5.71 22.11 11.28
N ARG A 241 -5.97 21.13 10.42
CA ARG A 241 -7.29 20.49 10.30
C ARG A 241 -7.22 18.98 10.36
N MET A 242 -6.25 18.37 9.68
CA MET A 242 -6.08 16.92 9.63
C MET A 242 -4.72 16.56 9.05
N ALA A 243 -4.36 15.29 9.20
CA ALA A 243 -3.21 14.70 8.56
C ALA A 243 -3.60 13.44 7.77
N LYS A 244 -2.86 13.18 6.69
CA LYS A 244 -3.05 11.99 5.86
C LYS A 244 -1.73 11.27 5.62
N ARG A 245 -1.77 9.93 5.67
CA ARG A 245 -0.67 9.06 5.26
C ARG A 245 -0.96 8.50 3.89
N VAL A 246 -0.25 9.02 2.89
CA VAL A 246 -0.44 8.63 1.49
C VAL A 246 0.52 7.53 1.04
N PHE A 247 1.63 7.37 1.76
CA PHE A 247 2.64 6.34 1.49
C PHE A 247 2.81 5.45 2.73
N THR A 248 2.66 4.14 2.53
CA THR A 248 2.81 3.10 3.55
C THR A 248 3.74 2.00 3.06
N ALA A 249 4.23 1.17 3.98
CA ALA A 249 5.07 0.03 3.63
C ALA A 249 4.40 -0.94 2.63
N ASP A 250 3.06 -1.02 2.62
CA ASP A 250 2.31 -1.85 1.68
C ASP A 250 2.20 -1.22 0.29
N THR A 251 2.11 0.12 0.21
CA THR A 251 2.16 0.81 -1.09
C THR A 251 3.54 0.72 -1.75
N MET A 252 4.61 0.55 -0.96
CA MET A 252 5.96 0.33 -1.46
C MET A 252 6.13 -1.05 -2.11
N GLU A 253 5.61 -2.10 -1.46
CA GLU A 253 5.71 -3.49 -1.93
C GLU A 253 4.99 -3.71 -3.27
N ASN A 254 3.82 -3.09 -3.43
CA ASN A 254 3.10 -3.15 -4.69
C ASN A 254 3.93 -2.61 -5.87
N LYS A 255 4.82 -1.62 -5.65
CA LYS A 255 5.70 -1.09 -6.71
C LYS A 255 6.83 -2.02 -7.09
N GLU A 256 7.50 -2.65 -6.12
CA GLU A 256 8.59 -3.59 -6.44
C GLU A 256 8.09 -4.77 -7.28
N ASN A 257 6.85 -5.22 -7.04
CA ASN A 257 6.20 -6.26 -7.84
C ASN A 257 5.83 -5.83 -9.28
N PHE A 258 5.72 -4.52 -9.56
CA PHE A 258 5.53 -4.00 -10.92
C PHE A 258 6.85 -3.70 -11.65
N ALA A 259 7.94 -3.44 -10.92
CA ALA A 259 9.25 -3.21 -11.52
C ALA A 259 9.95 -4.52 -11.95
N GLN A 260 9.44 -5.68 -11.51
CA GLN A 260 10.00 -7.02 -11.76
C GLN A 260 9.19 -7.85 -12.78
N ASN A 261 8.15 -7.28 -13.41
CA ASN A 261 7.32 -7.97 -14.42
C ASN A 261 7.30 -7.23 -15.76
#